data_AF-Q84VC9-F1
#
_entry.id   AF-Q84VC9-F1
#
_cell.length_a   1.000
_cell.length_b   1.000
_cell.length_c   1.000
_cell.angle_alpha   90.00
_cell.angle_beta   90.00
_cell.angle_gamma   90.00
#
_symmetry.space_group_name_H-M   'P 1'
#
loop_
_entity.id
_entity.type
_entity.pdbx_description
1 polymer ?
#
loop_
_entity_poly.entity_id
_entity_poly.type
_entity_poly.pdbx_seq_one_letter_code
_entity_poly.pdbx_strand_id
1 'polypeptide(L)'
;MASSSSSLGLGAIFQSGCPLLPPRPAVRRAPTRRRAVATKISCIGWDPEGVLGPPQGGHIVRLEFRRRLERDSDAREAFERQVREEHERRRQEREARVIPDTDAGLVEFFLDTEAREIEVEIGRLRPRLNQPFFDYIQREIAQIKFSITRTAEMEDRLIELEAMQKVLLEGVEAYDKLQNDLVSAKERLTKILQSSDKKSTLLEMVERNELNMSILTLLDENIASAKTNNQEEAVAFMENVRSSILKYITV
;
A
#
# COMPACT_ATOMS: atom_id res chain seq x y z
N MET A 1 4.68 -61.97 -7.96
CA MET A 1 5.01 -61.42 -9.29
C MET A 1 5.57 -60.02 -9.07
N ALA A 2 6.81 -59.68 -9.44
CA ALA A 2 7.92 -60.52 -9.89
C ALA A 2 9.15 -60.27 -8.99
N SER A 3 10.10 -61.21 -8.96
CA SER A 3 11.24 -61.14 -8.04
C SER A 3 12.51 -61.74 -8.67
N SER A 4 13.65 -61.15 -8.29
CA SER A 4 14.96 -61.81 -8.16
C SER A 4 15.73 -62.30 -9.40
N SER A 5 16.76 -61.51 -9.72
CA SER A 5 18.18 -61.95 -9.74
C SER A 5 18.83 -62.50 -11.02
N SER A 6 20.15 -62.25 -11.07
CA SER A 6 21.20 -62.98 -11.81
C SER A 6 21.27 -62.80 -13.34
N SER A 7 22.43 -62.85 -14.02
CA SER A 7 23.84 -62.45 -13.75
C SER A 7 24.71 -62.84 -14.99
N LEU A 8 26.02 -62.55 -14.95
CA LEU A 8 27.11 -63.11 -15.79
C LEU A 8 27.34 -62.57 -17.23
N GLY A 9 28.65 -62.49 -17.58
CA GLY A 9 29.17 -62.45 -18.95
C GLY A 9 29.85 -61.15 -19.40
N LEU A 10 31.01 -61.11 -20.08
CA LEU A 10 32.29 -61.86 -20.02
C LEU A 10 33.29 -61.24 -21.04
N GLY A 11 34.61 -61.33 -20.81
CA GLY A 11 35.67 -60.85 -21.73
C GLY A 11 36.10 -59.38 -21.49
N ALA A 12 37.30 -59.00 -21.02
CA ALA A 12 38.61 -59.65 -20.82
C ALA A 12 39.54 -59.74 -22.06
N ILE A 13 40.86 -59.95 -21.82
CA ILE A 13 42.02 -59.93 -22.77
C ILE A 13 42.39 -58.48 -23.20
N PHE A 14 43.65 -57.98 -23.25
CA PHE A 14 45.04 -58.35 -22.86
C PHE A 14 45.91 -57.03 -22.86
N GLN A 15 47.19 -56.88 -22.45
CA GLN A 15 48.23 -57.78 -21.89
C GLN A 15 49.31 -57.01 -21.05
N SER A 16 49.84 -57.68 -20.02
CA SER A 16 51.23 -57.71 -19.46
C SER A 16 52.29 -56.58 -19.62
N GLY A 17 52.94 -56.23 -18.49
CA GLY A 17 54.28 -55.62 -18.39
C GLY A 17 54.81 -55.66 -16.94
N CYS A 18 55.92 -56.35 -16.68
CA CYS A 18 56.32 -56.80 -15.31
C CYS A 18 57.02 -55.74 -14.41
N PRO A 19 57.12 -55.99 -13.07
CA PRO A 19 57.25 -54.92 -12.06
C PRO A 19 58.61 -54.86 -11.31
N LEU A 20 58.81 -53.82 -10.49
CA LEU A 20 59.63 -53.86 -9.27
C LEU A 20 59.20 -52.81 -8.22
N LEU A 21 59.30 -53.17 -6.93
CA LEU A 21 59.25 -52.36 -5.69
C LEU A 21 57.97 -51.55 -5.32
N PRO A 22 57.42 -51.70 -4.09
CA PRO A 22 56.25 -50.95 -3.61
C PRO A 22 56.58 -49.78 -2.65
N PRO A 23 55.99 -48.57 -2.84
CA PRO A 23 56.12 -47.46 -1.88
C PRO A 23 54.81 -47.08 -1.18
N ARG A 24 54.68 -47.49 0.10
CA ARG A 24 53.87 -46.93 1.22
C ARG A 24 52.34 -46.67 1.04
N PRO A 25 51.50 -46.97 2.06
CA PRO A 25 50.07 -46.67 2.00
C PRO A 25 49.79 -45.16 2.04
N ALA A 26 49.06 -44.65 1.06
CA ALA A 26 48.61 -43.27 1.05
C ALA A 26 47.55 -43.03 2.14
N VAL A 27 47.88 -42.19 3.13
CA VAL A 27 46.94 -41.80 4.20
C VAL A 27 45.78 -41.01 3.59
N ARG A 28 44.62 -41.67 3.43
CA ARG A 28 43.38 -41.03 3.00
C ARG A 28 42.93 -40.01 4.06
N ARG A 29 43.28 -38.74 3.86
CA ARG A 29 42.68 -37.62 4.61
C ARG A 29 41.16 -37.67 4.39
N ALA A 30 40.41 -37.83 5.47
CA ALA A 30 38.95 -37.81 5.41
C ALA A 30 38.45 -36.45 4.88
N PRO A 31 37.35 -36.41 4.11
CA PRO A 31 36.79 -35.15 3.64
C PRO A 31 36.39 -34.30 4.84
N THR A 32 37.00 -33.12 4.98
CA THR A 32 36.68 -32.19 6.07
C THR A 32 35.25 -31.70 5.87
N ARG A 33 34.34 -32.27 6.66
CA ARG A 33 32.92 -31.94 6.66
C ARG A 33 32.76 -30.49 7.12
N ARG A 34 32.84 -29.54 6.18
CA ARG A 34 32.59 -28.11 6.40
C ARG A 34 31.19 -28.00 6.99
N ARG A 35 31.12 -27.82 8.32
CA ARG A 35 29.88 -27.63 9.06
C ARG A 35 29.22 -26.41 8.43
N ALA A 36 27.99 -26.57 7.93
CA ALA A 36 27.24 -25.45 7.37
C ALA A 36 26.94 -24.47 8.50
N VAL A 37 27.81 -23.49 8.68
CA VAL A 37 27.58 -22.36 9.58
C VAL A 37 26.46 -21.56 8.94
N ALA A 38 25.24 -21.70 9.47
CA ALA A 38 24.13 -20.87 9.08
C ALA A 38 24.55 -19.41 9.25
N THR A 39 24.50 -18.64 8.16
CA THR A 39 24.87 -17.22 8.12
C THR A 39 23.82 -16.38 8.84
N LYS A 40 23.78 -16.52 10.18
CA LYS A 40 23.11 -15.57 11.06
C LYS A 40 23.76 -14.20 10.83
N ILE A 41 23.00 -13.29 10.22
CA ILE A 41 23.42 -11.90 10.01
C ILE A 41 23.53 -11.25 11.40
N SER A 42 24.75 -11.16 11.93
CA SER A 42 25.01 -10.70 13.29
C SER A 42 25.04 -9.17 13.44
N CYS A 43 24.82 -8.43 12.34
CA CYS A 43 25.06 -6.99 12.25
C CYS A 43 23.80 -6.23 11.79
N ILE A 44 22.65 -6.53 12.40
CA ILE A 44 21.40 -5.76 12.24
C ILE A 44 21.19 -4.78 13.42
N GLY A 45 21.94 -4.96 14.52
CA GLY A 45 21.78 -4.18 15.76
C GLY A 45 22.71 -2.96 15.92
N TRP A 46 23.27 -2.41 14.84
CA TRP A 46 23.96 -1.11 14.89
C TRP A 46 23.05 -0.04 14.25
N ASP A 47 22.14 0.46 15.07
CA ASP A 47 21.32 1.64 14.81
C ASP A 47 21.29 2.46 16.11
N PRO A 48 22.32 3.29 16.37
CA PRO A 48 22.45 4.01 17.65
C PRO A 48 21.45 5.16 17.79
N GLU A 49 20.77 5.56 16.71
CA GLU A 49 19.80 6.66 16.67
C GLU A 49 18.35 6.17 16.50
N GLY A 50 18.13 4.88 16.23
CA GLY A 50 16.81 4.25 16.09
C GLY A 50 16.11 4.52 14.76
N VAL A 51 16.84 5.00 13.75
CA VAL A 51 16.33 5.50 12.46
C VAL A 51 15.71 4.39 11.60
N LEU A 52 16.18 3.15 11.74
CA LEU A 52 15.71 2.00 10.96
C LEU A 52 14.53 1.27 11.64
N GLY A 53 14.32 1.52 12.93
CA GLY A 53 13.26 0.91 13.73
C GLY A 53 13.43 -0.61 13.96
N PRO A 54 12.44 -1.26 14.59
CA PRO A 54 12.47 -2.71 14.81
C PRO A 54 12.32 -3.47 13.46
N PRO A 55 13.11 -4.53 13.22
CA PRO A 55 13.11 -5.25 11.95
C PRO A 55 11.75 -5.93 11.71
N GLN A 56 11.04 -5.48 10.67
CA GLN A 56 9.71 -6.01 10.35
C GLN A 56 9.76 -7.49 9.91
N GLY A 57 8.75 -8.25 10.33
CA GLY A 57 8.58 -9.64 9.92
C GLY A 57 8.05 -9.83 8.50
N GLY A 58 7.89 -11.10 8.12
CA GLY A 58 7.05 -11.50 6.99
C GLY A 58 7.52 -11.10 5.59
N HIS A 59 8.69 -10.48 5.39
CA HIS A 59 9.19 -10.12 4.05
C HIS A 59 9.29 -11.33 3.10
N ILE A 60 9.74 -12.48 3.59
CA ILE A 60 9.79 -13.73 2.80
C ILE A 60 8.37 -14.15 2.38
N VAL A 61 7.42 -14.16 3.30
CA VAL A 61 6.01 -14.51 3.02
C VAL A 61 5.38 -13.54 2.02
N ARG A 62 5.62 -12.23 2.16
CA ARG A 62 5.18 -11.19 1.21
C ARG A 62 5.78 -11.41 -0.19
N LEU A 63 7.05 -11.80 -0.28
CA LEU A 63 7.74 -12.11 -1.55
C LEU A 63 7.36 -13.48 -2.15
N GLU A 64 6.93 -14.44 -1.35
CA GLU A 64 6.40 -15.72 -1.83
C GLU A 64 4.96 -15.59 -2.30
N PHE A 65 4.10 -14.88 -1.56
CA PHE A 65 2.74 -14.57 -1.97
C PHE A 65 2.74 -13.81 -3.32
N ARG A 66 3.55 -12.75 -3.44
CA ARG A 66 3.73 -12.02 -4.70
C ARG A 66 4.19 -12.94 -5.83
N ARG A 67 5.17 -13.80 -5.61
CA ARG A 67 5.67 -14.77 -6.62
C ARG A 67 4.72 -15.95 -6.90
N ARG A 68 3.67 -16.16 -6.10
CA ARG A 68 2.55 -17.04 -6.46
C ARG A 68 1.63 -16.31 -7.44
N LEU A 69 1.12 -15.14 -7.05
CA LEU A 69 0.30 -14.29 -7.93
C LEU A 69 0.99 -14.00 -9.27
N GLU A 70 2.30 -13.72 -9.28
CA GLU A 70 3.05 -13.46 -10.51
C GLU A 70 3.03 -14.61 -11.55
N ARG A 71 2.82 -15.85 -11.10
CA ARG A 71 2.89 -17.08 -11.92
C ARG A 71 1.54 -17.74 -12.17
N ASP A 72 0.53 -17.40 -11.38
CA ASP A 72 -0.72 -18.13 -11.26
C ASP A 72 -1.87 -17.14 -11.53
N SER A 73 -2.49 -17.28 -12.72
CA SER A 73 -3.64 -16.49 -13.16
C SER A 73 -4.83 -16.64 -12.22
N ASP A 74 -5.10 -17.87 -11.83
CA ASP A 74 -6.30 -18.25 -11.09
C ASP A 74 -6.20 -17.73 -9.65
N ALA A 75 -4.99 -17.74 -9.08
CA ALA A 75 -4.68 -17.11 -7.80
C ALA A 75 -4.76 -15.57 -7.84
N ARG A 76 -4.37 -14.92 -8.95
CA ARG A 76 -4.61 -13.47 -9.15
C ARG A 76 -6.09 -13.17 -9.18
N GLU A 77 -6.84 -13.84 -10.05
CA GLU A 77 -8.27 -13.61 -10.23
C GLU A 77 -9.07 -13.92 -8.97
N ALA A 78 -8.67 -14.92 -8.18
CA ALA A 78 -9.29 -15.22 -6.88
C ALA A 78 -9.01 -14.12 -5.85
N PHE A 79 -7.77 -13.62 -5.78
CA PHE A 79 -7.42 -12.52 -4.88
C PHE A 79 -8.11 -11.20 -5.28
N GLU A 80 -8.15 -10.87 -6.57
CA GLU A 80 -8.86 -9.69 -7.06
C GLU A 80 -10.37 -9.76 -6.86
N ARG A 81 -10.97 -10.95 -6.94
CA ARG A 81 -12.38 -11.17 -6.59
C ARG A 81 -12.62 -10.92 -5.11
N GLN A 82 -11.82 -11.50 -4.21
CA GLN A 82 -11.92 -11.23 -2.77
C GLN A 82 -11.76 -9.74 -2.44
N VAL A 83 -10.83 -9.04 -3.10
CA VAL A 83 -10.66 -7.59 -2.94
C VAL A 83 -11.91 -6.82 -3.41
N ARG A 84 -12.49 -7.17 -4.57
CA ARG A 84 -13.73 -6.57 -5.08
C ARG A 84 -14.91 -6.84 -4.14
N GLU A 85 -15.13 -8.10 -3.76
CA GLU A 85 -16.18 -8.54 -2.83
C GLU A 85 -16.10 -7.78 -1.48
N GLU A 86 -14.90 -7.62 -0.91
CA GLU A 86 -14.68 -6.83 0.31
C GLU A 86 -14.92 -5.32 0.14
N HIS A 87 -14.66 -4.75 -1.05
CA HIS A 87 -14.97 -3.35 -1.33
C HIS A 87 -16.46 -3.13 -1.62
N GLU A 88 -17.14 -4.10 -2.24
CA GLU A 88 -18.58 -4.09 -2.49
C GLU A 88 -19.37 -4.29 -1.19
N ARG A 89 -18.95 -5.19 -0.30
CA ARG A 89 -19.50 -5.35 1.05
C ARG A 89 -19.47 -4.03 1.83
N ARG A 90 -18.29 -3.39 1.93
CA ARG A 90 -18.15 -2.09 2.62
C ARG A 90 -18.87 -0.94 1.92
N ARG A 91 -19.10 -1.03 0.60
CA ARG A 91 -20.00 -0.11 -0.12
C ARG A 91 -21.45 -0.30 0.33
N GLN A 92 -21.95 -1.53 0.34
CA GLN A 92 -23.32 -1.85 0.78
C GLN A 92 -23.55 -1.43 2.25
N GLU A 93 -22.56 -1.64 3.12
CA GLU A 93 -22.62 -1.23 4.53
C GLU A 93 -22.75 0.30 4.69
N ARG A 94 -22.01 1.11 3.91
CA ARG A 94 -22.15 2.59 3.89
C ARG A 94 -23.45 3.07 3.24
N GLU A 95 -23.93 2.37 2.21
CA GLU A 95 -25.19 2.68 1.53
C GLU A 95 -26.40 2.33 2.42
N ALA A 96 -26.26 1.35 3.33
CA ALA A 96 -27.27 1.01 4.35
C ALA A 96 -27.25 1.94 5.58
N ARG A 97 -26.14 2.64 5.87
CA ARG A 97 -26.06 3.61 6.99
C ARG A 97 -26.94 4.83 6.71
N VAL A 98 -27.94 5.03 7.56
CA VAL A 98 -28.81 6.21 7.57
C VAL A 98 -28.11 7.38 8.26
N ILE A 99 -28.10 8.54 7.61
CA ILE A 99 -27.55 9.79 8.18
C ILE A 99 -28.60 10.43 9.09
N PRO A 100 -28.32 10.69 10.38
CA PRO A 100 -29.27 11.37 11.27
C PRO A 100 -29.39 12.87 10.96
N ASP A 101 -30.60 13.42 11.00
CA ASP A 101 -30.82 14.85 10.74
C ASP A 101 -30.37 15.76 11.89
N THR A 102 -30.38 15.27 13.14
CA THR A 102 -30.01 16.05 14.34
C THR A 102 -28.51 16.04 14.62
N ASP A 103 -27.98 17.15 15.17
CA ASP A 103 -26.55 17.26 15.52
C ASP A 103 -26.13 16.22 16.58
N ALA A 104 -26.96 15.98 17.60
CA ALA A 104 -26.74 14.91 18.58
C ALA A 104 -26.66 13.52 17.92
N GLY A 105 -27.58 13.20 17.00
CA GLY A 105 -27.53 11.94 16.26
C GLY A 105 -26.31 11.84 15.34
N LEU A 106 -25.84 12.96 14.80
CA LEU A 106 -24.62 13.03 13.99
C LEU A 106 -23.36 12.78 14.83
N VAL A 107 -23.35 13.19 16.10
CA VAL A 107 -22.29 12.82 17.06
C VAL A 107 -22.26 11.31 17.31
N GLU A 108 -23.38 10.69 17.68
CA GLU A 108 -23.43 9.23 17.87
C GLU A 108 -23.02 8.48 16.59
N PHE A 109 -23.49 8.93 15.42
CA PHE A 109 -23.14 8.34 14.13
C PHE A 109 -21.62 8.29 13.88
N PHE A 110 -20.88 9.33 14.27
CA PHE A 110 -19.43 9.37 14.12
C PHE A 110 -18.68 8.55 15.18
N LEU A 111 -19.22 8.42 16.40
CA LEU A 111 -18.69 7.49 17.41
C LEU A 111 -18.90 6.02 16.99
N ASP A 112 -20.06 5.72 16.40
CA ASP A 112 -20.39 4.42 15.79
C ASP A 112 -19.75 4.20 14.40
N THR A 113 -18.77 5.00 13.98
CA THR A 113 -18.09 4.86 12.67
C THR A 113 -16.71 4.23 12.80
N GLU A 114 -16.47 3.13 12.08
CA GLU A 114 -15.13 2.51 12.04
C GLU A 114 -14.07 3.48 11.50
N ALA A 115 -12.89 3.46 12.13
CA ALA A 115 -11.73 4.28 11.75
C ALA A 115 -11.20 4.06 10.32
N ARG A 116 -11.77 3.12 9.54
CA ARG A 116 -11.49 2.90 8.11
C ARG A 116 -12.49 3.58 7.17
N GLU A 117 -13.71 3.83 7.64
CA GLU A 117 -14.77 4.46 6.85
C GLU A 117 -15.00 5.92 7.29
N ILE A 118 -14.39 6.36 8.40
CA ILE A 118 -14.44 7.74 8.91
C ILE A 118 -14.03 8.78 7.85
N GLU A 119 -12.99 8.50 7.04
CA GLU A 119 -12.56 9.37 5.94
C GLU A 119 -13.65 9.55 4.88
N VAL A 120 -14.42 8.49 4.61
CA VAL A 120 -15.49 8.46 3.61
C VAL A 120 -16.72 9.18 4.13
N GLU A 121 -17.11 8.95 5.38
CA GLU A 121 -18.25 9.63 5.99
C GLU A 121 -17.94 11.12 6.24
N ILE A 122 -16.70 11.50 6.59
CA ILE A 122 -16.26 12.91 6.59
C ILE A 122 -16.44 13.54 5.20
N GLY A 123 -16.00 12.86 4.13
CA GLY A 123 -16.17 13.37 2.76
C GLY A 123 -17.63 13.46 2.32
N ARG A 124 -18.48 12.52 2.75
CA ARG A 124 -19.94 12.50 2.50
C ARG A 124 -20.67 13.61 3.26
N LEU A 125 -20.24 13.91 4.48
CA LEU A 125 -20.90 14.82 5.42
C LEU A 125 -20.21 16.19 5.51
N ARG A 126 -19.19 16.46 4.68
CA ARG A 126 -18.41 17.70 4.65
C ARG A 126 -19.25 18.99 4.72
N PRO A 127 -20.41 19.15 4.06
CA PRO A 127 -21.25 20.35 4.18
C PRO A 127 -21.86 20.56 5.57
N ARG A 128 -22.06 19.49 6.34
CA ARG A 128 -22.57 19.52 7.72
C ARG A 128 -21.46 19.67 8.77
N LEU A 129 -20.24 19.24 8.45
CA LEU A 129 -19.04 19.44 9.28
C LEU A 129 -18.56 20.90 9.22
N ASN A 130 -19.38 21.80 9.73
CA ASN A 130 -19.20 23.25 9.72
C ASN A 130 -19.01 23.80 11.14
N GLN A 131 -18.66 25.09 11.26
CA GLN A 131 -18.38 25.71 12.56
C GLN A 131 -19.53 25.54 13.58
N PRO A 132 -20.82 25.76 13.24
CA PRO A 132 -21.94 25.45 14.14
C PRO A 132 -21.97 24.03 14.73
N PHE A 133 -21.56 23.02 13.97
CA PHE A 133 -21.47 21.63 14.46
C PHE A 133 -20.26 21.42 15.38
N PHE A 134 -19.10 22.00 15.07
CA PHE A 134 -17.97 21.98 15.99
C PHE A 134 -18.26 22.78 17.28
N ASP A 135 -18.98 23.90 17.19
CA ASP A 135 -19.49 24.67 18.33
C ASP A 135 -20.52 23.87 19.15
N TYR A 136 -21.29 22.96 18.52
CA TYR A 136 -22.17 22.01 19.23
C TYR A 136 -21.34 21.03 20.06
N ILE A 137 -20.36 20.34 19.44
CA ILE A 137 -19.48 19.41 20.16
C ILE A 137 -18.70 20.11 21.29
N GLN A 138 -18.20 21.33 21.07
CA GLN A 138 -17.54 22.11 22.11
C GLN A 138 -18.47 22.42 23.31
N ARG A 139 -19.78 22.63 23.07
CA ARG A 139 -20.76 22.85 24.14
C ARG A 139 -21.03 21.58 24.95
N GLU A 140 -21.15 20.41 24.31
CA GLU A 140 -21.28 19.14 25.03
C GLU A 140 -20.02 18.82 25.87
N ILE A 141 -18.83 18.94 25.26
CA ILE A 141 -17.53 18.80 25.93
C ILE A 141 -17.43 19.75 27.13
N ALA A 142 -17.86 21.02 26.99
CA ALA A 142 -17.88 21.99 28.08
C ALA A 142 -18.89 21.63 29.17
N GLN A 143 -20.11 21.19 28.81
CA GLN A 143 -21.15 20.79 29.75
C GLN A 143 -20.71 19.60 30.61
N ILE A 144 -20.01 18.62 30.02
CA ILE A 144 -19.43 17.50 30.76
C ILE A 144 -18.27 17.97 31.64
N LYS A 145 -17.31 18.75 31.10
CA LYS A 145 -16.16 19.27 31.85
C LYS A 145 -16.54 20.10 33.08
N PHE A 146 -17.58 20.93 32.97
CA PHE A 146 -18.06 21.81 34.03
C PHE A 146 -19.24 21.24 34.84
N SER A 147 -19.60 19.97 34.64
CA SER A 147 -20.54 19.27 35.53
C SER A 147 -19.98 19.18 36.95
N ILE A 148 -20.81 19.55 37.93
CA ILE A 148 -20.48 19.49 39.36
C ILE A 148 -20.38 18.02 39.83
N THR A 149 -21.19 17.14 39.24
CA THR A 149 -21.15 15.70 39.45
C THR A 149 -20.56 15.03 38.22
N ARG A 150 -19.37 14.45 38.35
CA ARG A 150 -18.78 13.57 37.32
C ARG A 150 -18.92 12.12 37.76
N THR A 151 -19.40 11.28 36.84
CA THR A 151 -19.31 9.82 36.94
C THR A 151 -18.23 9.32 35.98
N ALA A 152 -17.75 8.08 36.16
CA ALA A 152 -16.80 7.47 35.23
C ALA A 152 -17.33 7.49 33.79
N GLU A 153 -18.61 7.14 33.59
CA GLU A 153 -19.32 7.19 32.30
C GLU A 153 -19.25 8.57 31.63
N MET A 154 -19.29 9.67 32.41
CA MET A 154 -19.12 11.02 31.88
C MET A 154 -17.67 11.35 31.52
N GLU A 155 -16.69 10.78 32.23
CA GLU A 155 -15.26 10.99 31.92
C GLU A 155 -14.81 10.13 30.72
N ASP A 156 -15.32 8.91 30.57
CA ASP A 156 -15.14 8.07 29.37
C ASP A 156 -15.75 8.75 28.13
N ARG A 157 -17.02 9.18 28.22
CA ARG A 157 -17.70 9.91 27.13
C ARG A 157 -17.03 11.25 26.79
N LEU A 158 -16.36 11.89 27.76
CA LEU A 158 -15.56 13.10 27.48
C LEU A 158 -14.36 12.77 26.57
N ILE A 159 -13.66 11.67 26.86
CA ILE A 159 -12.51 11.20 26.07
C ILE A 159 -12.95 10.83 24.64
N GLU A 160 -14.08 10.14 24.50
CA GLU A 160 -14.68 9.82 23.20
C GLU A 160 -14.95 11.09 22.36
N LEU A 161 -15.61 12.09 22.95
CA LEU A 161 -15.96 13.33 22.25
C LEU A 161 -14.72 14.18 21.90
N GLU A 162 -13.70 14.23 22.76
CA GLU A 162 -12.43 14.91 22.45
C GLU A 162 -11.66 14.21 21.34
N ALA A 163 -11.59 12.87 21.36
CA ALA A 163 -10.95 12.08 20.31
C ALA A 163 -11.67 12.24 18.96
N MET A 164 -13.00 12.13 18.97
CA MET A 164 -13.84 12.32 17.78
C MET A 164 -13.69 13.75 17.22
N GLN A 165 -13.78 14.79 18.07
CA GLN A 165 -13.60 16.18 17.65
C GLN A 165 -12.26 16.37 16.94
N LYS A 166 -11.18 15.82 17.50
CA LYS A 166 -9.84 15.90 16.89
C LYS A 166 -9.78 15.20 15.53
N VAL A 167 -10.26 13.96 15.44
CA VAL A 167 -10.27 13.19 14.18
C VAL A 167 -11.12 13.87 13.10
N LEU A 168 -12.27 14.43 13.46
CA LEU A 168 -13.13 15.16 12.53
C LEU A 168 -12.46 16.46 12.04
N LEU A 169 -11.75 17.19 12.90
CA LEU A 169 -11.00 18.40 12.49
C LEU A 169 -9.82 18.05 11.57
N GLU A 170 -8.97 17.09 11.95
CA GLU A 170 -7.81 16.66 11.15
C GLU A 170 -8.25 16.08 9.79
N GLY A 171 -9.33 15.29 9.78
CA GLY A 171 -9.91 14.71 8.55
C GLY A 171 -10.62 15.73 7.65
N VAL A 172 -11.29 16.74 8.22
CA VAL A 172 -11.86 17.86 7.44
C VAL A 172 -10.74 18.70 6.80
N GLU A 173 -9.68 19.01 7.54
CA GLU A 173 -8.51 19.69 6.98
C GLU A 173 -7.84 18.87 5.86
N ALA A 174 -7.71 17.55 6.03
CA ALA A 174 -7.15 16.67 5.02
C ALA A 174 -8.03 16.61 3.75
N TYR A 175 -9.36 16.53 3.92
CA TYR A 175 -10.33 16.55 2.83
C TYR A 175 -10.26 17.88 2.05
N ASP A 176 -10.25 19.01 2.74
CA ASP A 176 -10.19 20.33 2.08
C ASP A 176 -8.86 20.51 1.33
N LYS A 177 -7.73 20.04 1.88
CA LYS A 177 -6.43 20.05 1.18
C LYS A 177 -6.49 19.18 -0.08
N LEU A 178 -6.99 17.95 0.03
CA LEU A 178 -7.15 17.04 -1.11
C LEU A 178 -8.09 17.60 -2.20
N GLN A 179 -9.20 18.24 -1.82
CA GLN A 179 -10.12 18.88 -2.77
C GLN A 179 -9.43 20.01 -3.54
N ASN A 180 -8.66 20.87 -2.86
CA ASN A 180 -7.91 21.95 -3.50
C ASN A 180 -6.77 21.42 -4.40
N ASP A 181 -6.09 20.35 -3.98
CA ASP A 181 -5.06 19.69 -4.80
C ASP A 181 -5.63 19.02 -6.05
N LEU A 182 -6.85 18.48 -6.00
CA LEU A 182 -7.54 17.90 -7.16
C LEU A 182 -8.06 18.99 -8.13
N VAL A 183 -8.65 20.07 -7.61
CA VAL A 183 -9.11 21.20 -8.44
C VAL A 183 -7.93 21.86 -9.14
N SER A 184 -6.86 22.20 -8.42
CA SER A 184 -5.67 22.82 -9.02
C SER A 184 -4.93 21.85 -9.96
N ALA A 185 -4.87 20.54 -9.66
CA ALA A 185 -4.30 19.56 -10.59
C ALA A 185 -5.11 19.46 -11.90
N LYS A 186 -6.44 19.53 -11.85
CA LYS A 186 -7.29 19.60 -13.06
C LYS A 186 -7.00 20.84 -13.90
N GLU A 187 -6.87 22.01 -13.29
CA GLU A 187 -6.56 23.27 -13.99
C GLU A 187 -5.17 23.21 -14.64
N ARG A 188 -4.15 22.76 -13.89
CA ARG A 188 -2.78 22.53 -14.36
C ARG A 188 -2.71 21.52 -15.50
N LEU A 189 -3.41 20.39 -15.39
CA LEU A 189 -3.52 19.38 -16.44
C LEU A 189 -4.20 19.97 -17.70
N THR A 190 -5.26 20.76 -17.53
CA THR A 190 -5.95 21.45 -18.63
C THR A 190 -5.00 22.41 -19.36
N LYS A 191 -4.19 23.19 -18.63
CA LYS A 191 -3.15 24.06 -19.18
C LYS A 191 -2.12 23.28 -20.02
N ILE A 192 -1.67 22.11 -19.54
CA ILE A 192 -0.72 21.25 -20.28
C ILE A 192 -1.34 20.66 -21.55
N LEU A 193 -2.59 20.20 -21.51
CA LEU A 193 -3.23 19.58 -22.68
C LEU A 193 -3.61 20.61 -23.75
N GLN A 194 -3.93 21.84 -23.36
CA GLN A 194 -4.31 22.93 -24.28
C GLN A 194 -3.12 23.73 -24.83
N SER A 195 -1.90 23.60 -24.27
CA SER A 195 -0.76 24.39 -24.72
C SER A 195 -0.17 23.92 -26.05
N SER A 196 0.21 24.88 -26.89
CA SER A 196 0.82 24.64 -28.20
C SER A 196 2.26 24.15 -28.08
N ASP A 197 3.06 24.76 -27.21
CA ASP A 197 4.36 24.23 -26.79
C ASP A 197 4.27 23.66 -25.37
N LYS A 198 4.07 22.35 -25.31
CA LYS A 198 4.05 21.57 -24.08
C LYS A 198 5.40 21.56 -23.36
N LYS A 199 6.53 21.74 -24.05
CA LYS A 199 7.86 21.69 -23.42
C LYS A 199 8.12 22.95 -22.60
N SER A 200 7.90 24.13 -23.16
CA SER A 200 7.98 25.39 -22.39
C SER A 200 6.94 25.43 -21.26
N THR A 201 5.70 24.96 -21.52
CA THR A 201 4.66 24.90 -20.49
C THR A 201 5.05 23.98 -19.32
N LEU A 202 5.58 22.78 -19.60
CA LEU A 202 6.06 21.88 -18.55
C LEU A 202 7.23 22.49 -17.77
N LEU A 203 8.18 23.15 -18.42
CA LEU A 203 9.30 23.81 -17.73
C LEU A 203 8.83 24.97 -16.83
N GLU A 204 7.93 25.83 -17.31
CA GLU A 204 7.31 26.90 -16.50
C GLU A 204 6.62 26.34 -15.23
N MET A 205 5.98 25.17 -15.36
CA MET A 205 5.28 24.50 -14.26
C MET A 205 6.25 23.78 -13.31
N VAL A 206 7.40 23.31 -13.79
CA VAL A 206 8.48 22.77 -12.94
C VAL A 206 9.12 23.89 -12.11
N GLU A 207 9.43 25.03 -12.73
CA GLU A 207 10.01 26.20 -12.05
C GLU A 207 9.12 26.72 -10.90
N ARG A 208 7.81 26.50 -10.98
CA ARG A 208 6.84 26.87 -9.93
C ARG A 208 6.47 25.74 -8.96
N ASN A 209 7.05 24.54 -9.10
CA ASN A 209 6.65 23.33 -8.39
C ASN A 209 5.15 22.97 -8.56
N GLU A 210 4.54 23.34 -9.70
CA GLU A 210 3.15 23.02 -10.03
C GLU A 210 2.97 21.54 -10.41
N LEU A 211 4.03 20.83 -10.84
CA LEU A 211 3.98 19.40 -11.16
C LEU A 211 4.02 18.53 -9.89
N ASN A 212 2.85 18.04 -9.47
CA ASN A 212 2.65 17.19 -8.31
C ASN A 212 1.95 15.86 -8.67
N MET A 213 1.92 14.91 -7.73
CA MET A 213 1.42 13.55 -7.98
C MET A 213 -0.08 13.50 -8.32
N SER A 214 -0.89 14.47 -7.88
CA SER A 214 -2.31 14.57 -8.23
C SER A 214 -2.56 14.87 -9.70
N ILE A 215 -1.63 15.52 -10.41
CA ILE A 215 -1.70 15.64 -11.88
C ILE A 215 -1.49 14.29 -12.55
N LEU A 216 -0.56 13.47 -12.03
CA LEU A 216 -0.31 12.14 -12.59
C LEU A 216 -1.47 11.16 -12.32
N THR A 217 -2.08 11.18 -11.13
CA THR A 217 -3.23 10.31 -10.86
C THR A 217 -4.45 10.68 -11.72
N LEU A 218 -4.75 11.97 -11.87
CA LEU A 218 -5.80 12.44 -12.79
C LEU A 218 -5.49 12.11 -14.26
N LEU A 219 -4.22 12.20 -14.68
CA LEU A 219 -3.83 11.83 -16.04
C LEU A 219 -3.97 10.31 -16.27
N ASP A 220 -3.63 9.48 -15.28
CA ASP A 220 -3.73 8.03 -15.36
C ASP A 220 -5.19 7.54 -15.37
N GLU A 221 -6.07 8.19 -14.60
CA GLU A 221 -7.53 7.97 -14.66
C GLU A 221 -8.10 8.34 -16.04
N ASN A 222 -7.70 9.50 -16.60
CA ASN A 222 -8.10 9.89 -17.96
C ASN A 222 -7.56 8.92 -19.03
N ILE A 223 -6.34 8.41 -18.89
CA ILE A 223 -5.79 7.36 -19.77
C ILE A 223 -6.59 6.07 -19.67
N ALA A 224 -6.97 5.63 -18.46
CA ALA A 224 -7.80 4.44 -18.27
C ALA A 224 -9.21 4.60 -18.87
N SER A 225 -9.82 5.77 -18.69
CA SER A 225 -11.10 6.12 -19.32
C SER A 225 -11.00 6.15 -20.85
N ALA A 226 -9.97 6.78 -21.41
CA ALA A 226 -9.75 6.79 -22.87
C ALA A 226 -9.50 5.39 -23.45
N LYS A 227 -8.82 4.49 -22.70
CA LYS A 227 -8.64 3.07 -23.08
C LYS A 227 -9.97 2.30 -23.10
N THR A 228 -10.80 2.44 -22.06
CA THR A 228 -12.14 1.78 -22.05
C THR A 228 -13.08 2.31 -23.14
N ASN A 229 -12.87 3.56 -23.59
CA ASN A 229 -13.59 4.16 -24.71
C ASN A 229 -12.91 3.97 -26.09
N ASN A 230 -11.87 3.15 -26.20
CA ASN A 230 -11.11 2.83 -27.43
C ASN A 230 -10.51 4.06 -28.17
N GLN A 231 -10.16 5.14 -27.45
CA GLN A 231 -9.63 6.38 -28.03
C GLN A 231 -8.09 6.33 -28.16
N GLU A 232 -7.57 5.45 -29.01
CA GLU A 232 -6.12 5.15 -29.08
C GLU A 232 -5.22 6.38 -29.31
N GLU A 233 -5.62 7.33 -30.17
CA GLU A 233 -4.86 8.56 -30.41
C GLU A 233 -4.75 9.44 -29.15
N ALA A 234 -5.85 9.56 -28.39
CA ALA A 234 -5.89 10.32 -27.13
C ALA A 234 -5.06 9.63 -26.04
N VAL A 235 -5.12 8.29 -25.98
CA VAL A 235 -4.27 7.47 -25.09
C VAL A 235 -2.80 7.71 -25.39
N ALA A 236 -2.37 7.57 -26.66
CA ALA A 236 -0.99 7.78 -27.05
C ALA A 236 -0.51 9.23 -26.79
N PHE A 237 -1.37 10.23 -27.01
CA PHE A 237 -1.10 11.63 -26.70
C PHE A 237 -0.89 11.84 -25.18
N MET A 238 -1.76 11.27 -24.35
CA MET A 238 -1.68 11.41 -22.89
C MET A 238 -0.50 10.62 -22.28
N GLU A 239 -0.16 9.43 -22.79
CA GLU A 239 1.01 8.67 -22.34
C GLU A 239 2.34 9.38 -22.68
N ASN A 240 2.40 10.11 -23.81
CA ASN A 240 3.52 10.99 -24.13
C ASN A 240 3.62 12.22 -23.19
N VAL A 241 2.49 12.75 -22.72
CA VAL A 241 2.47 13.80 -21.68
C VAL A 241 2.91 13.24 -20.33
N ARG A 242 2.36 12.08 -19.92
CA ARG A 242 2.69 11.36 -18.67
C ARG A 242 4.18 11.07 -18.55
N SER A 243 4.76 10.48 -19.60
CA SER A 243 6.20 10.18 -19.67
C SER A 243 7.10 11.41 -19.83
N SER A 244 6.52 12.60 -20.03
CA SER A 244 7.23 13.88 -19.94
C SER A 244 7.17 14.45 -18.52
N ILE A 245 6.00 14.46 -17.88
CA ILE A 245 5.81 14.88 -16.47
C ILE A 245 6.67 14.04 -15.51
N LEU A 246 6.69 12.72 -15.70
CA LEU A 246 7.48 11.77 -14.89
C LEU A 246 9.00 11.99 -14.90
N LYS A 247 9.53 12.85 -15.78
CA LYS A 247 10.98 13.20 -15.81
C LYS A 247 11.34 14.33 -14.86
N TYR A 248 10.33 15.06 -14.36
CA TYR A 248 10.53 16.27 -13.55
C TYR A 248 9.96 16.14 -12.13
N ILE A 249 9.05 15.20 -11.87
CA ILE A 249 8.60 14.89 -10.52
C ILE A 249 9.64 14.01 -9.83
N THR A 250 10.38 14.60 -8.88
CA THR A 250 11.24 13.88 -7.93
C THR A 250 10.42 13.33 -6.76
N VAL A 251 10.78 12.13 -6.31
CA VAL A 251 10.27 11.48 -5.08
C VAL A 251 11.28 11.67 -3.95
#